data_AF-A0A353F3Q4-F1
#
_entry.id   AF-A0A353F3Q4-F1
#
_cell.length_a   1.000
_cell.length_b   1.000
_cell.length_c   1.000
_cell.angle_alpha   90.00
_cell.angle_beta   90.00
_cell.angle_gamma   90.00
#
_symmetry.space_group_name_H-M   'P 1'
#
loop_
_entity.id
_entity.type
_entity.pdbx_description
1 polymer ?
#
loop_
_entity_poly.entity_id
_entity_poly.type
_entity_poly.pdbx_seq_one_letter_code
_entity_poly.pdbx_strand_id
1 'polypeptide(L)'
;DQVTADDVRYQSTLPWPIVTGGSSLTRNGAIDFGNFSSSWNAAPPTPGRMLKTESYQSWASKNGIGLEDLDPDGDSLSNLLEFSLGTDPNSPDEFASLFRIDPDGTVSFTRHINHSGVTLEFQTSTDLKTWVTRETVVSELSGSIQTRKFTLNLSETSKTFWRLRALAL
;
A
#
# COMPACT_ATOMS: atom_id res chain seq x y z
N ASP A 1 27.87 -4.76 -22.23
CA ASP A 1 26.69 -4.00 -21.76
C ASP A 1 25.46 -4.88 -21.81
N GLN A 2 24.81 -5.08 -20.68
CA GLN A 2 23.53 -5.79 -20.62
C GLN A 2 22.43 -4.73 -20.64
N VAL A 3 21.58 -4.78 -21.66
CA VAL A 3 20.36 -3.97 -21.72
C VAL A 3 19.24 -4.81 -21.14
N THR A 4 18.63 -4.36 -20.05
CA THR A 4 17.39 -4.95 -19.54
C THR A 4 16.23 -4.30 -20.28
N ALA A 5 15.47 -5.10 -21.03
CA ALA A 5 14.21 -4.67 -21.63
C ALA A 5 13.05 -5.26 -20.82
N ASP A 6 12.02 -4.45 -20.59
CA ASP A 6 10.80 -4.84 -19.89
C ASP A 6 9.61 -4.79 -20.85
N ASP A 7 8.84 -5.89 -20.93
CA ASP A 7 7.60 -5.97 -21.70
C ASP A 7 6.42 -5.87 -20.73
N VAL A 8 5.59 -4.84 -20.94
CA VAL A 8 4.55 -4.45 -20.01
C VAL A 8 3.18 -4.67 -20.63
N ARG A 9 2.41 -5.59 -20.02
CA ARG A 9 1.00 -5.82 -20.36
C ARG A 9 0.10 -5.10 -19.37
N TYR A 10 -0.28 -3.87 -19.71
CA TYR A 10 -1.18 -3.05 -18.90
C TYR A 10 -2.65 -3.18 -19.31
N GLN A 11 -3.55 -2.80 -18.40
CA GLN A 11 -5.00 -2.76 -18.66
C GLN A 11 -5.56 -1.38 -18.33
N SER A 12 -6.75 -1.06 -18.86
CA SER A 12 -7.50 0.17 -18.54
C SER A 12 -8.45 -0.01 -17.35
N THR A 13 -8.31 -1.12 -16.61
CA THR A 13 -9.16 -1.52 -15.48
C THR A 13 -8.30 -1.89 -14.29
N LEU A 14 -8.91 -1.96 -13.10
CA LEU A 14 -8.24 -2.44 -11.90
C LEU A 14 -7.55 -3.80 -12.15
N PRO A 15 -6.36 -4.04 -11.55
CA PRO A 15 -5.70 -3.24 -10.53
C PRO A 15 -4.81 -2.10 -11.07
N TRP A 16 -4.85 -1.81 -12.37
CA TRP A 16 -4.08 -0.73 -12.99
C TRP A 16 -4.71 0.65 -12.72
N PRO A 17 -3.89 1.71 -12.57
CA PRO A 17 -4.40 3.07 -12.45
C PRO A 17 -5.33 3.43 -13.61
N ILE A 18 -6.54 3.87 -13.29
CA ILE A 18 -7.46 4.40 -14.29
C ILE A 18 -7.00 5.80 -14.65
N VAL A 19 -6.60 5.99 -15.90
CA VAL A 19 -6.18 7.29 -16.43
C VAL A 19 -7.38 8.01 -17.05
N THR A 20 -7.72 9.18 -16.51
CA THR A 20 -8.78 10.05 -17.05
C THR A 20 -8.24 11.47 -17.27
N GLY A 21 -8.95 12.27 -18.09
CA GLY A 21 -8.67 13.70 -18.22
C GLY A 21 -7.28 14.07 -18.73
N GLY A 22 -6.64 13.21 -19.54
CA GLY A 22 -5.31 13.47 -20.11
C GLY A 22 -4.13 12.98 -19.26
N SER A 23 -4.38 12.25 -18.17
CA SER A 23 -3.30 11.58 -17.40
C SER A 23 -2.70 10.39 -18.17
N SER A 24 -1.46 10.00 -17.82
CA SER A 24 -0.77 8.81 -18.34
C SER A 24 -0.34 7.86 -17.23
N LEU A 25 -0.25 6.57 -17.54
CA LEU A 25 0.44 5.61 -16.67
C LEU A 25 1.91 5.99 -16.59
N THR A 26 2.38 6.22 -15.37
CA THR A 26 3.75 6.66 -15.10
C THR A 26 4.39 5.70 -14.11
N ARG A 27 5.64 5.30 -14.38
CA ARG A 27 6.41 4.42 -13.49
C ARG A 27 6.69 5.09 -12.15
N ASN A 28 6.57 4.31 -11.08
CA ASN A 28 6.86 4.71 -9.71
C ASN A 28 8.37 4.74 -9.44
N GLY A 29 9.12 3.78 -9.98
CA GLY A 29 10.57 3.72 -9.91
C GLY A 29 11.20 3.17 -11.18
N ALA A 30 12.51 3.42 -11.33
CA ALA A 30 13.28 2.99 -12.50
C ALA A 30 13.49 1.48 -12.57
N ILE A 31 13.49 0.81 -11.42
CA ILE A 31 13.91 -0.59 -11.27
C ILE A 31 12.76 -1.54 -10.93
N ASP A 32 11.55 -1.01 -10.71
CA ASP A 32 10.37 -1.84 -10.47
C ASP A 32 10.10 -2.71 -11.72
N PHE A 33 9.49 -3.88 -11.59
CA PHE A 33 9.10 -4.68 -12.77
C PHE A 33 7.73 -4.25 -13.29
N GLY A 34 7.59 -3.98 -14.59
CA GLY A 34 6.49 -3.18 -15.12
C GLY A 34 5.21 -3.95 -15.32
N ASN A 35 5.25 -5.27 -15.32
CA ASN A 35 4.05 -6.09 -15.38
C ASN A 35 3.18 -6.01 -14.10
N PHE A 36 3.67 -5.40 -13.02
CA PHE A 36 2.91 -5.21 -11.79
C PHE A 36 2.21 -3.85 -11.80
N SER A 37 0.89 -3.85 -11.60
CA SER A 37 0.11 -2.61 -11.57
C SER A 37 0.52 -1.66 -10.43
N SER A 38 1.08 -2.20 -9.33
CA SER A 38 1.63 -1.44 -8.21
C SER A 38 2.88 -0.63 -8.56
N SER A 39 3.49 -0.89 -9.72
CA SER A 39 4.64 -0.16 -10.24
C SER A 39 4.27 1.08 -11.06
N TRP A 40 2.97 1.36 -11.19
CA TRP A 40 2.44 2.47 -11.98
C TRP A 40 1.52 3.35 -11.14
N ASN A 41 1.51 4.65 -11.47
CA ASN A 41 0.61 5.67 -10.96
C ASN A 41 -0.09 6.37 -12.14
N ALA A 42 -1.28 6.93 -11.92
CA ALA A 42 -1.88 7.88 -12.84
C ALA A 42 -1.36 9.29 -12.50
N ALA A 43 -0.75 9.96 -13.47
CA ALA A 43 -0.25 11.32 -13.28
C ALA A 43 -0.39 12.14 -14.57
N PRO A 44 -0.27 13.47 -14.51
CA PRO A 44 -0.15 14.29 -15.71
C PRO A 44 0.95 13.76 -16.65
N PRO A 45 0.82 13.93 -17.98
CA PRO A 45 1.77 13.41 -18.95
C PRO A 45 3.19 13.84 -18.60
N THR A 46 4.02 12.85 -18.34
CA THR A 46 5.41 13.02 -17.98
C THR A 46 6.28 12.17 -18.91
N PRO A 47 6.29 12.43 -20.24
CA PRO A 47 7.04 11.61 -21.19
C PRO A 47 8.50 11.48 -20.75
N GLY A 48 8.91 10.26 -20.41
CA GLY A 48 10.26 9.95 -19.95
C GLY A 48 10.64 10.41 -18.53
N ARG A 49 9.74 11.08 -17.79
CA ARG A 49 10.00 11.50 -16.42
C ARG A 49 9.37 10.50 -15.44
N MET A 50 10.20 9.85 -14.64
CA MET A 50 9.74 8.99 -13.55
C MET A 50 9.13 9.86 -12.44
N LEU A 51 8.01 9.42 -11.87
CA LEU A 51 7.53 10.02 -10.63
C LEU A 51 8.55 9.69 -9.55
N LYS A 52 8.91 10.67 -8.75
CA LYS A 52 9.76 10.43 -7.59
C LYS A 52 8.86 9.80 -6.53
N THR A 53 8.93 8.48 -6.37
CA THR A 53 8.42 7.87 -5.13
C THR A 53 9.23 8.42 -3.96
N GLU A 54 8.59 8.44 -2.80
CA GLU A 54 9.27 8.75 -1.55
C GLU A 54 9.66 7.44 -0.88
N SER A 55 10.87 7.36 -0.31
CA SER A 55 11.24 6.28 0.62
C SER A 55 10.96 6.72 2.04
N TYR A 56 10.83 5.78 2.97
CA TYR A 56 10.64 6.08 4.39
C TYR A 56 11.72 7.04 4.88
N GLN A 57 13.00 6.77 4.61
CA GLN A 57 14.10 7.55 5.16
C GLN A 57 14.11 9.00 4.62
N SER A 58 13.74 9.20 3.35
CA SER A 58 13.62 10.55 2.77
C SER A 58 12.46 11.32 3.41
N TRP A 59 11.30 10.67 3.53
CA TRP A 59 10.10 11.25 4.14
C TRP A 59 10.33 11.55 5.63
N ALA A 60 10.89 10.60 6.38
CA ALA A 60 11.14 10.72 7.81
C ALA A 60 12.14 11.84 8.11
N SER A 61 13.24 11.93 7.34
CA SER A 61 14.21 13.03 7.49
C SER A 61 13.60 14.41 7.24
N LYS A 62 12.67 14.51 6.29
CA LYS A 62 11.98 15.76 5.94
C LYS A 62 10.96 16.17 7.00
N ASN A 63 10.26 15.19 7.59
CA ASN A 63 9.17 15.43 8.55
C ASN A 63 9.61 15.29 10.02
N GLY A 64 10.89 14.95 10.28
CA GLY A 64 11.39 14.78 11.64
C GLY A 64 10.90 13.50 12.34
N ILE A 65 10.54 12.46 11.56
CA ILE A 65 10.03 11.19 12.08
C ILE A 65 11.19 10.25 12.47
N GLY A 66 10.97 9.46 13.52
CA GLY A 66 11.97 8.58 14.12
C GLY A 66 12.19 7.26 13.36
N LEU A 67 12.55 6.21 14.12
CA LEU A 67 12.79 4.87 13.59
C LEU A 67 11.48 4.22 13.12
N GLU A 68 11.56 3.37 12.11
CA GLU A 68 10.44 2.75 11.39
C GLU A 68 9.46 1.96 12.29
N ASP A 69 9.97 1.35 13.36
CA ASP A 69 9.26 0.44 14.25
C ASP A 69 8.69 1.12 15.50
N LEU A 70 8.92 2.42 15.66
CA LEU A 70 8.38 3.19 16.78
C LEU A 70 6.96 3.67 16.48
N ASP A 71 6.23 3.94 17.55
CA ASP A 71 4.86 4.45 17.60
C ASP A 71 4.86 5.63 18.60
N PRO A 72 5.24 6.85 18.15
CA PRO A 72 5.47 7.99 19.04
C PRO A 72 4.18 8.56 19.67
N ASP A 73 3.05 8.42 18.99
CA ASP A 73 1.74 8.92 19.42
C ASP A 73 0.88 7.86 20.13
N GLY A 74 1.26 6.58 20.03
CA GLY A 74 0.73 5.50 20.85
C GLY A 74 -0.58 4.92 20.33
N ASP A 75 -0.84 5.02 19.02
CA ASP A 75 -2.08 4.55 18.40
C ASP A 75 -1.99 3.11 17.84
N SER A 76 -0.87 2.43 18.12
CA SER A 76 -0.53 1.09 17.63
C SER A 76 -0.21 1.00 16.14
N LEU A 77 0.00 2.13 15.46
CA LEU A 77 0.63 2.19 14.14
C LEU A 77 2.10 2.57 14.29
N SER A 78 2.99 1.71 13.77
CA SER A 78 4.40 2.09 13.67
C SER A 78 4.59 3.14 12.57
N ASN A 79 5.58 4.02 12.69
CA ASN A 79 5.94 5.02 11.69
C ASN A 79 6.00 4.46 10.25
N LEU A 80 6.47 3.21 10.05
CA LEU A 80 6.52 2.58 8.73
C LEU A 80 5.14 2.19 8.17
N LEU A 81 4.23 1.73 9.03
CA LEU A 81 2.83 1.48 8.68
C LEU A 81 2.19 2.80 8.28
N GLU A 82 2.35 3.82 9.10
CA GLU A 82 1.80 5.14 8.84
C GLU A 82 2.30 5.77 7.56
N PHE A 83 3.61 5.69 7.33
CA PHE A 83 4.20 6.05 6.05
C PHE A 83 3.49 5.29 4.92
N SER A 84 3.34 3.97 4.99
CA SER A 84 2.70 3.20 3.91
C SER A 84 1.20 3.49 3.72
N LEU A 85 0.50 3.90 4.78
CA LEU A 85 -0.94 4.16 4.81
C LEU A 85 -1.29 5.64 4.56
N GLY A 86 -0.32 6.54 4.74
CA GLY A 86 -0.45 7.99 4.55
C GLY A 86 -0.95 8.77 5.77
N THR A 87 -0.76 8.28 6.99
CA THR A 87 -1.14 8.95 8.25
C THR A 87 0.00 9.80 8.82
N ASP A 88 -0.28 10.56 9.88
CA ASP A 88 0.71 11.40 10.59
C ASP A 88 1.20 10.70 11.86
N PRO A 89 2.51 10.34 11.97
CA PRO A 89 3.07 9.65 13.13
C PRO A 89 3.10 10.36 14.47
N ASN A 90 2.44 11.51 14.54
CA ASN A 90 2.26 12.29 15.74
C ASN A 90 0.77 12.55 16.04
N SER A 91 -0.14 11.97 15.26
CA SER A 91 -1.58 12.12 15.40
C SER A 91 -2.22 10.81 15.88
N PRO A 92 -2.63 10.73 17.16
CA PRO A 92 -3.20 9.49 17.69
C PRO A 92 -4.58 9.16 17.09
N ASP A 93 -5.00 7.92 17.30
CA ASP A 93 -6.33 7.38 16.99
C ASP A 93 -6.70 7.34 15.49
N GLU A 94 -5.72 7.30 14.58
CA GLU A 94 -5.99 7.22 13.14
C GLU A 94 -6.39 5.81 12.69
N PHE A 95 -6.01 4.76 13.44
CA PHE A 95 -6.31 3.35 13.13
C PHE A 95 -7.77 3.13 12.68
N ALA A 96 -8.76 3.62 13.44
CA ALA A 96 -10.17 3.37 13.13
C ALA A 96 -10.64 4.01 11.81
N SER A 97 -9.95 5.04 11.32
CA SER A 97 -10.26 5.71 10.06
C SER A 97 -9.67 5.00 8.84
N LEU A 98 -8.62 4.20 9.04
CA LEU A 98 -7.89 3.51 7.98
C LEU A 98 -8.53 2.20 7.54
N PHE A 99 -9.33 1.60 8.42
CA PHE A 99 -9.92 0.30 8.20
C PHE A 99 -11.43 0.38 8.17
N ARG A 100 -12.02 -0.21 7.14
CA ARG A 100 -13.45 -0.48 7.09
C ARG A 100 -13.67 -1.98 7.14
N ILE A 101 -14.48 -2.44 8.10
CA ILE A 101 -14.93 -3.83 8.17
C ILE A 101 -16.42 -3.85 7.83
N ASP A 102 -16.76 -4.49 6.72
CA ASP A 102 -18.14 -4.67 6.29
C ASP A 102 -18.78 -5.89 7.01
N PRO A 103 -20.12 -5.95 7.13
CA PRO A 103 -20.82 -7.04 7.82
C PRO A 103 -20.58 -8.44 7.25
N ASP A 104 -20.14 -8.53 5.99
CA ASP A 104 -19.79 -9.78 5.32
C ASP A 104 -18.36 -10.26 5.65
N GLY A 105 -17.64 -9.53 6.51
CA GLY A 105 -16.25 -9.84 6.88
C GLY A 105 -15.22 -9.25 5.92
N THR A 106 -15.62 -8.38 4.99
CA THR A 106 -14.68 -7.67 4.12
C THR A 106 -13.94 -6.59 4.88
N VAL A 107 -12.62 -6.74 5.00
CA VAL A 107 -11.71 -5.72 5.52
C VAL A 107 -11.16 -4.92 4.34
N SER A 108 -11.31 -3.60 4.39
CA SER A 108 -10.80 -2.64 3.40
C SER A 108 -9.81 -1.69 4.05
N PHE A 109 -8.71 -1.39 3.37
CA PHE A 109 -7.69 -0.43 3.81
C PHE A 109 -7.03 0.26 2.61
N THR A 110 -6.44 1.43 2.86
CA THR A 110 -5.74 2.22 1.83
C THR A 110 -4.23 1.99 1.87
N ARG A 111 -3.55 2.30 0.77
CA ARG A 111 -2.08 2.34 0.66
C ARG A 111 -1.68 3.48 -0.26
N HIS A 112 -0.62 4.18 0.11
CA HIS A 112 0.02 5.17 -0.75
C HIS A 112 0.99 4.49 -1.72
N ILE A 113 0.61 4.39 -3.00
CA ILE A 113 1.43 3.70 -4.02
C ILE A 113 2.64 4.50 -4.48
N ASN A 114 2.72 5.78 -4.12
CA ASN A 114 3.90 6.63 -4.30
C ASN A 114 4.91 6.52 -3.14
N HIS A 115 4.61 5.73 -2.09
CA HIS A 115 5.52 5.43 -1.00
C HIS A 115 6.19 4.07 -1.27
N SER A 116 7.47 4.16 -1.64
CA SER A 116 8.30 3.03 -2.08
C SER A 116 9.13 2.44 -0.94
N GLY A 117 9.67 1.25 -1.16
CA GLY A 117 10.51 0.58 -0.15
C GLY A 117 9.72 -0.08 0.98
N VAL A 118 8.40 -0.22 0.85
CA VAL A 118 7.56 -0.90 1.85
C VAL A 118 6.65 -1.93 1.21
N THR A 119 6.75 -3.16 1.70
CA THR A 119 5.80 -4.24 1.45
C THR A 119 4.75 -4.25 2.56
N LEU A 120 3.47 -4.14 2.18
CA LEU A 120 2.34 -4.29 3.10
C LEU A 120 1.72 -5.68 2.95
N GLU A 121 1.81 -6.48 4.00
CA GLU A 121 1.22 -7.81 4.06
C GLU A 121 -0.08 -7.78 4.89
N PHE A 122 -1.18 -8.25 4.31
CA PHE A 122 -2.38 -8.57 5.08
C PHE A 122 -2.26 -9.98 5.62
N GLN A 123 -2.36 -10.16 6.94
CA GLN A 123 -2.18 -11.46 7.58
C GLN A 123 -3.40 -11.83 8.40
N THR A 124 -3.75 -13.12 8.35
CA THR A 124 -4.83 -13.69 9.17
C THR A 124 -4.29 -14.72 10.16
N SER A 125 -4.96 -14.88 11.30
CA SER A 125 -4.63 -15.88 12.32
C SER A 125 -5.90 -16.42 12.97
N THR A 126 -5.85 -17.66 13.44
CA THR A 126 -6.92 -18.28 14.25
C THR A 126 -6.53 -18.40 15.73
N ASP A 127 -5.26 -18.14 16.09
CA ASP A 127 -4.69 -18.40 17.42
C ASP A 127 -3.84 -17.23 17.98
N LEU A 128 -3.74 -16.11 17.25
CA LEU A 128 -2.87 -14.94 17.53
C LEU A 128 -1.37 -15.24 17.56
N LYS A 129 -0.95 -16.46 17.21
CA LYS A 129 0.44 -16.91 17.26
C LYS A 129 0.97 -17.18 15.86
N THR A 130 0.20 -17.94 15.09
CA THR A 130 0.51 -18.34 13.73
C THR A 130 -0.20 -17.41 12.77
N TRP A 131 0.56 -16.72 11.92
CA TRP A 131 0.06 -15.72 10.99
C TRP A 131 0.31 -16.18 9.55
N VAL A 132 -0.72 -16.06 8.70
CA VAL A 132 -0.66 -16.43 7.28
C VAL A 132 -0.92 -15.20 6.44
N THR A 133 0.03 -14.85 5.56
CA THR A 133 -0.15 -13.77 4.56
C THR A 133 -1.23 -14.15 3.56
N ARG A 134 -2.13 -13.21 3.28
CA ARG A 134 -3.23 -13.35 2.34
C ARG A 134 -3.10 -12.31 1.23
N GLU A 135 -3.37 -12.78 0.02
CA GLU A 135 -3.51 -11.89 -1.12
C GLU A 135 -4.74 -11.00 -0.95
N THR A 136 -4.55 -9.72 -1.21
CA THR A 136 -5.61 -8.72 -1.19
C THR A 136 -5.89 -8.25 -2.61
N VAL A 137 -7.14 -7.91 -2.88
CA VAL A 137 -7.54 -7.39 -4.19
C VAL A 137 -7.61 -5.88 -4.17
N VAL A 138 -7.20 -5.23 -5.24
CA VAL A 138 -7.39 -3.79 -5.40
C VAL A 138 -8.84 -3.54 -5.79
N SER A 139 -9.56 -2.77 -4.98
CA SER A 139 -10.97 -2.43 -5.25
C SER A 139 -11.14 -1.01 -5.79
N GLU A 140 -10.17 -0.13 -5.54
CA GLU A 140 -10.23 1.26 -5.98
C GLU A 140 -8.80 1.82 -6.08
N LEU A 141 -8.62 2.79 -6.97
CA LEU A 141 -7.39 3.54 -7.10
C LEU A 141 -7.74 4.97 -7.51
N SER A 142 -7.47 5.92 -6.62
CA SER A 142 -7.72 7.35 -6.80
C SER A 142 -6.42 8.12 -6.63
N GLY A 143 -5.87 8.64 -7.72
CA GLY A 143 -4.52 9.22 -7.72
C GLY A 143 -3.48 8.20 -7.26
N SER A 144 -2.78 8.51 -6.15
CA SER A 144 -1.79 7.63 -5.51
C SER A 144 -2.33 6.84 -4.32
N ILE A 145 -3.64 6.90 -4.05
CA ILE A 145 -4.27 6.13 -2.98
C ILE A 145 -4.92 4.88 -3.58
N GLN A 146 -4.43 3.71 -3.19
CA GLN A 146 -4.97 2.42 -3.57
C GLN A 146 -5.79 1.82 -2.43
N THR A 147 -7.07 1.51 -2.65
CA THR A 147 -7.88 0.75 -1.70
C THR A 147 -7.76 -0.74 -2.00
N ARG A 148 -7.44 -1.51 -0.97
CA ARG A 148 -7.28 -2.97 -1.02
C ARG A 148 -8.29 -3.63 -0.10
N LYS A 149 -8.73 -4.84 -0.47
CA LYS A 149 -9.73 -5.60 0.28
C LYS A 149 -9.37 -7.07 0.44
N PHE A 150 -9.85 -7.65 1.54
CA PHE A 150 -9.88 -9.09 1.77
C PHE A 150 -11.18 -9.47 2.49
N THR A 151 -11.87 -10.51 2.00
CA THR A 151 -13.11 -11.01 2.64
C THR A 151 -12.80 -12.23 3.48
N LEU A 152 -13.03 -12.12 4.79
CA LEU A 152 -12.88 -13.21 5.75
C LEU A 152 -14.06 -14.17 5.61
N ASN A 153 -13.80 -15.48 5.56
CA ASN A 153 -14.88 -16.46 5.60
C ASN A 153 -15.40 -16.61 7.04
N LEU A 154 -16.49 -15.90 7.35
CA LEU A 154 -17.09 -15.92 8.68
C LEU A 154 -17.87 -17.21 9.01
N SER A 155 -18.12 -18.08 8.02
CA SER A 155 -18.93 -19.30 8.21
C SER A 155 -18.14 -20.51 8.72
N GLU A 156 -16.83 -20.53 8.49
CA GLU A 156 -15.98 -21.70 8.79
C GLU A 156 -15.16 -21.55 10.08
N THR A 157 -14.98 -20.33 10.59
CA THR A 157 -14.09 -20.07 11.73
C THR A 157 -14.85 -19.43 12.89
N SER A 158 -14.79 -20.06 14.07
CA SER A 158 -15.39 -19.49 15.29
C SER A 158 -14.70 -18.21 15.76
N LYS A 159 -13.42 -18.00 15.40
CA LYS A 159 -12.65 -16.77 15.62
C LYS A 159 -11.57 -16.62 14.54
N THR A 160 -11.52 -15.44 13.91
CA THR A 160 -10.43 -15.06 13.01
C THR A 160 -9.93 -13.67 13.39
N PHE A 161 -8.62 -13.53 13.46
CA PHE A 161 -7.89 -12.29 13.69
C PHE A 161 -7.20 -11.87 12.40
N TRP A 162 -6.96 -10.57 12.24
CA TRP A 162 -6.19 -10.04 11.13
C TRP A 162 -5.23 -8.95 11.62
N ARG A 163 -4.18 -8.70 10.84
CA ARG A 163 -3.28 -7.56 11.02
C ARG A 163 -2.71 -7.12 9.67
N LEU A 164 -2.26 -5.88 9.60
CA LEU A 164 -1.31 -5.44 8.58
C LEU A 164 0.11 -5.52 9.13
N ARG A 165 1.04 -5.90 8.27
CA ARG A 165 2.48 -5.89 8.57
C ARG A 165 3.20 -5.13 7.48
N ALA A 166 3.89 -4.06 7.87
CA ALA A 166 4.82 -3.36 7.00
C ALA A 166 6.22 -3.98 7.09
N LEU A 167 6.89 -4.11 5.95
CA LEU A 167 8.26 -4.59 5.83
C LEU A 167 9.04 -3.63 4.93
N ALA A 168 10.12 -3.06 5.47
CA ALA A 168 11.07 -2.31 4.65
C ALA A 168 11.80 -3.24 3.67
N LEU A 169 12.08 -2.72 2.47
CA LEU A 169 12.81 -3.40 1.38
C LEU A 169 14.27 -2.97 1.31
#